data_AF-A0A951USN2-F1
#
_entry.id   AF-A0A951USN2-F1
#
_cell.length_a   1.000
_cell.length_b   1.000
_cell.length_c   1.000
_cell.angle_alpha   90.00
_cell.angle_beta   90.00
_cell.angle_gamma   90.00
#
_symmetry.space_group_name_H-M   'P 1'
#
loop_
_entity.id
_entity.type
_entity.pdbx_description
1 polymer ?
#
loop_
_entity_poly.entity_id
_entity_poly.type
_entity_poly.pdbx_seq_one_letter_code
_entity_poly.pdbx_strand_id
1 'polypeptide(L)'
;MTSQKYEPTTEDLERWEKLDELGMTAMCGTPMSDEEYEHRLQSVIDGSCFVKYLDKVLKQKQELEDKLAGIEKTEQMLRTKIAEFKTKK
;
A
#
# COMPACT_ATOMS: atom_id res chain seq x y z
N MET A 1 9.92 -30.76 -43.64
CA MET A 1 10.22 -31.20 -42.27
C MET A 1 8.92 -31.11 -41.48
N THR A 2 8.36 -32.23 -41.07
CA THR A 2 7.10 -32.31 -40.33
C THR A 2 7.31 -31.71 -38.94
N SER A 3 6.64 -30.59 -38.66
CA SER A 3 6.60 -30.01 -37.31
C SER A 3 5.85 -30.99 -36.42
N GLN A 4 6.59 -31.77 -35.61
CA GLN A 4 5.96 -32.60 -34.59
C GLN A 4 5.23 -31.68 -33.62
N LYS A 5 3.92 -31.86 -33.49
CA LYS A 5 3.14 -31.19 -32.45
C LYS A 5 3.61 -31.78 -31.12
N TYR A 6 4.04 -30.92 -30.22
CA TYR A 6 4.40 -31.32 -28.88
C TYR A 6 3.16 -31.87 -28.18
N GLU A 7 3.26 -33.09 -27.66
CA GLU A 7 2.27 -33.70 -26.78
C GLU A 7 2.89 -33.76 -25.37
N PRO A 8 2.28 -33.11 -24.36
CA PRO A 8 2.82 -33.09 -23.01
C PRO A 8 2.92 -34.51 -22.45
N THR A 9 4.07 -34.84 -21.85
CA THR A 9 4.22 -36.11 -21.14
C THR A 9 3.56 -36.04 -19.77
N THR A 10 3.35 -37.19 -19.13
CA THR A 10 2.78 -37.27 -17.78
C THR A 10 3.62 -36.49 -16.76
N GLU A 11 4.94 -36.49 -16.91
CA GLU A 11 5.86 -35.71 -16.07
C GLU A 11 5.70 -34.19 -16.28
N ASP A 12 5.39 -33.76 -17.50
CA ASP A 12 5.11 -32.35 -17.79
C ASP A 12 3.82 -31.89 -17.13
N LEU A 13 2.80 -32.76 -17.12
CA LEU A 13 1.52 -32.48 -16.47
C LEU A 13 1.68 -32.36 -14.94
N GLU A 14 2.38 -33.29 -14.29
CA GLU A 14 2.68 -33.21 -12.85
C GLU A 14 3.53 -31.98 -12.49
N ARG A 15 4.44 -31.57 -13.39
CA ARG A 15 5.25 -30.37 -13.20
C ARG A 15 4.40 -29.10 -13.33
N TRP A 16 3.44 -29.06 -14.23
CA TRP A 16 2.53 -27.92 -14.39
C TRP A 16 1.55 -27.80 -13.22
N GLU A 17 1.06 -28.92 -12.69
CA GLU A 17 0.20 -28.94 -11.49
C GLU A 17 0.90 -28.29 -10.28
N LYS A 18 2.21 -28.54 -10.09
CA LYS A 18 3.02 -27.88 -9.05
C LYS A 18 3.27 -26.39 -9.30
N LEU A 19 3.22 -25.93 -10.56
CA LEU A 19 3.37 -24.51 -10.88
C LEU A 19 2.10 -23.72 -10.59
N ASP A 20 0.92 -24.33 -10.71
CA ASP A 20 -0.35 -23.71 -10.30
C ASP A 20 -0.43 -23.48 -8.78
N GLU A 21 0.24 -24.32 -7.97
CA GLU A 21 0.37 -24.14 -6.52
C GLU A 21 1.24 -22.92 -6.12
N LEU A 22 2.05 -22.35 -7.03
CA LEU A 22 2.85 -21.14 -6.80
C LEU A 22 2.02 -19.85 -6.78
N GLY A 23 0.70 -19.91 -6.99
CA GLY A 23 -0.19 -18.74 -6.90
C GLY A 23 -0.05 -17.96 -5.58
N MET A 24 0.44 -18.60 -4.51
CA MET A 24 0.69 -17.98 -3.20
C MET A 24 2.10 -17.37 -3.03
N THR A 25 3.05 -17.69 -3.92
CA THR A 25 4.46 -17.25 -3.85
C THR A 25 4.92 -16.47 -5.08
N ALA A 26 4.03 -16.27 -6.06
CA ALA A 26 4.32 -15.52 -7.27
C ALA A 26 4.58 -14.02 -6.98
N MET A 27 5.67 -13.49 -7.54
CA MET A 27 6.04 -12.06 -7.45
C MET A 27 4.96 -11.11 -7.98
N CYS A 28 4.07 -11.58 -8.87
CA CYS A 28 2.95 -10.80 -9.41
C CYS A 28 1.65 -10.92 -8.59
N GLY A 29 1.67 -11.62 -7.45
CA GLY A 29 0.48 -11.84 -6.61
C GLY A 29 -0.50 -12.85 -7.19
N THR A 30 -1.55 -13.14 -6.41
CA THR A 30 -2.67 -13.98 -6.84
C THR A 30 -3.45 -13.32 -7.98
N PRO A 31 -3.85 -14.07 -9.01
CA PRO A 31 -4.78 -13.59 -10.02
C PRO A 31 -6.05 -13.07 -9.36
N MET A 32 -6.45 -11.86 -9.73
CA MET A 32 -7.69 -11.25 -9.28
C MET A 32 -8.87 -11.94 -9.98
N SER A 33 -10.00 -12.13 -9.27
CA SER A 33 -11.22 -12.60 -9.94
C SER A 33 -11.76 -11.53 -10.89
N ASP A 34 -12.50 -11.94 -11.92
CA ASP A 34 -13.13 -11.01 -12.87
C ASP A 34 -14.05 -10.01 -12.15
N GLU A 35 -14.74 -10.46 -11.10
CA GLU A 35 -15.61 -9.61 -10.26
C GLU A 35 -14.83 -8.52 -9.53
N GLU A 36 -13.69 -8.88 -8.93
CA GLU A 36 -12.82 -7.92 -8.25
C GLU A 36 -12.19 -6.93 -9.24
N TYR A 37 -11.85 -7.40 -10.44
CA TYR A 37 -11.29 -6.58 -11.51
C TYR A 37 -12.29 -5.53 -11.99
N GLU A 38 -13.52 -5.97 -12.31
CA GLU A 38 -14.59 -5.09 -12.76
C GLU A 38 -14.95 -4.06 -11.68
N HIS A 39 -15.03 -4.48 -10.41
CA HIS A 39 -15.26 -3.56 -9.30
C HIS A 39 -14.16 -2.49 -9.18
N ARG A 40 -12.90 -2.85 -9.37
CA ARG A 40 -11.79 -1.87 -9.36
C ARG A 40 -11.84 -0.94 -10.55
N LEU A 41 -12.11 -1.44 -11.76
CA LEU A 41 -12.29 -0.60 -12.94
C LEU A 41 -13.40 0.41 -12.72
N GLN A 42 -14.52 -0.05 -12.16
CA GLN A 42 -15.64 0.85 -11.95
C GLN A 42 -15.33 1.92 -10.91
N SER A 43 -14.55 1.59 -9.87
CA SER A 43 -14.05 2.57 -8.90
C SER A 43 -13.10 3.63 -9.49
N VAL A 44 -12.46 3.33 -10.63
CA VAL A 44 -11.65 4.30 -11.38
C VAL A 44 -12.53 5.15 -12.28
N ILE A 45 -13.49 4.53 -12.97
CA ILE A 45 -14.43 5.22 -13.88
C ILE A 45 -15.31 6.21 -13.12
N ASP A 46 -15.86 5.80 -11.97
CA ASP A 46 -16.71 6.64 -11.12
C ASP A 46 -15.92 7.64 -10.25
N GLY A 47 -14.59 7.52 -10.23
CA GLY A 47 -13.69 8.37 -9.46
C GLY A 47 -13.75 8.18 -7.94
N SER A 48 -14.48 7.17 -7.44
CA SER A 48 -14.59 6.87 -6.01
C SER A 48 -13.25 6.51 -5.37
N CYS A 49 -12.31 5.95 -6.16
CA CYS A 49 -10.96 5.68 -5.68
C CYS A 49 -10.19 6.96 -5.32
N PHE A 50 -10.42 8.07 -6.04
CA PHE A 50 -9.79 9.36 -5.76
C PHE A 50 -10.32 9.99 -4.48
N VAL A 51 -11.63 9.87 -4.22
CA VAL A 51 -12.25 10.35 -2.98
C VAL A 51 -11.65 9.63 -1.77
N LYS A 52 -11.55 8.29 -1.81
CA LYS A 52 -10.91 7.50 -0.75
C LYS A 52 -9.46 7.93 -0.49
N TYR A 53 -8.71 8.21 -1.56
CA TYR A 53 -7.33 8.64 -1.41
C TYR A 53 -7.23 10.07 -0.85
N LEU A 54 -8.10 10.98 -1.29
CA LEU A 54 -8.19 12.33 -0.77
C LEU A 54 -8.50 12.34 0.73
N ASP A 55 -9.48 11.54 1.19
CA ASP A 55 -9.82 11.42 2.60
C ASP A 55 -8.62 10.94 3.44
N LYS A 56 -7.85 9.98 2.91
CA LYS A 56 -6.62 9.51 3.55
C LYS A 56 -5.59 10.62 3.68
N VAL A 57 -5.38 11.41 2.62
CA VAL A 57 -4.45 12.55 2.62
C VAL A 57 -4.91 13.63 3.61
N LEU A 58 -6.21 13.94 3.65
CA LEU A 58 -6.77 14.91 4.58
C LEU A 58 -6.61 14.47 6.04
N LYS A 59 -6.83 13.19 6.33
CA LYS A 59 -6.58 12.63 7.66
C LYS A 59 -5.11 12.74 8.06
N GLN A 60 -4.19 12.38 7.16
CA GLN A 60 -2.75 12.51 7.40
C GLN A 60 -2.33 13.95 7.64
N LYS A 61 -2.92 14.90 6.90
CA LYS A 61 -2.70 16.33 7.12
C LYS A 61 -3.09 16.73 8.55
N GLN A 62 -4.30 16.38 8.99
CA GLN A 62 -4.76 16.71 10.33
C GLN A 62 -3.85 16.11 11.42
N GLU A 63 -3.46 14.84 11.28
CA GLU A 63 -2.55 14.18 12.23
C GLU A 63 -1.18 14.88 12.32
N LEU A 64 -0.68 15.42 11.20
CA LEU A 64 0.58 16.16 11.17
C LEU A 64 0.45 17.55 11.80
N GLU A 65 -0.68 18.25 11.56
CA GLU A 65 -0.96 19.54 12.19
C GLU A 65 -1.06 19.40 13.72
N ASP A 66 -1.72 18.35 14.22
CA ASP A 66 -1.81 18.08 15.66
C ASP A 66 -0.43 17.79 16.27
N LYS A 67 0.42 17.04 15.56
CA LYS A 67 1.81 16.77 15.98
C LYS A 67 2.64 18.05 16.00
N LEU A 68 2.50 18.90 14.98
CA LEU A 68 3.21 20.17 14.90
C LEU A 68 2.84 21.06 16.10
N ALA A 69 1.55 21.20 16.41
CA ALA A 69 1.09 21.97 17.57
C ALA A 69 1.67 21.44 18.89
N GLY A 70 1.78 20.11 19.04
CA GLY A 70 2.44 19.49 20.19
C GLY A 70 3.93 19.83 20.31
N ILE A 71 4.65 19.86 19.18
CA ILE A 71 6.07 20.24 19.11
C ILE A 71 6.24 21.73 19.46
N GLU A 72 5.43 22.61 18.89
CA GLU A 72 5.47 24.06 19.15
C GLU A 72 5.23 24.38 20.63
N LYS A 73 4.24 23.70 21.26
CA LYS A 73 4.00 23.84 22.70
C LYS A 73 5.20 23.40 23.54
N THR A 74 5.85 22.31 23.12
CA THR A 74 7.06 21.81 23.79
C THR A 74 8.22 22.79 23.63
N GLU A 75 8.41 23.34 22.43
CA GLU A 75 9.41 24.36 22.14
C GLU A 75 9.21 25.59 23.04
N GLN A 76 7.98 26.10 23.12
CA GLN A 76 7.66 27.26 23.95
C GLN A 76 7.95 26.98 25.43
N MET A 77 7.57 25.80 25.94
CA MET A 77 7.90 25.39 27.30
C MET A 77 9.40 25.38 27.56
N LEU A 78 10.19 24.82 26.64
CA LEU A 78 11.65 24.77 26.76
C LEU A 78 12.26 26.17 26.73
N ARG A 79 11.80 27.04 25.82
CA ARG A 79 12.25 28.45 25.75
C ARG A 79 11.98 29.18 27.06
N THR A 80 10.79 29.02 27.65
CA THR A 80 10.44 29.61 28.95
C THR A 80 11.36 29.08 30.06
N LYS A 81 11.58 27.76 30.16
CA LYS A 81 12.49 27.19 31.16
C LYS A 81 13.92 27.71 31.00
N ILE A 82 14.44 27.78 29.78
CA ILE A 82 15.77 28.33 29.51
C ILE A 82 15.88 29.78 29.98
N ALA A 83 14.86 30.61 29.72
CA ALA A 83 14.83 31.98 30.19
C ALA A 83 14.85 32.07 31.72
N GLU A 84 14.02 31.28 32.40
CA GLU A 84 13.98 31.23 33.88
C GLU A 84 15.34 30.84 34.48
N PHE A 85 16.03 29.84 33.91
CA PHE A 85 17.37 29.44 34.35
C PHE A 85 18.41 30.54 34.14
N LYS A 86 18.32 31.30 33.05
CA LYS A 86 19.23 32.42 32.78
C LYS A 86 19.02 33.60 33.73
N THR A 87 17.77 33.84 34.16
CA THR A 87 17.45 34.94 35.10
C THR A 87 17.72 34.61 36.57
N LYS A 88 17.91 33.34 36.93
CA LYS A 88 18.23 32.88 38.30
C LYS A 88 19.73 32.79 38.60
N LYS A 89 20.59 33.14 37.63
CA LYS A 89 22.04 33.24 37.77
C LYS A 89 22.45 34.71 37.87
#